data_AF-A0A529M994-F1
#
_entry.id   AF-A0A529M994-F1
#
_cell.length_a   1.000
_cell.length_b   1.000
_cell.length_c   1.000
_cell.angle_alpha   90.00
_cell.angle_beta   90.00
_cell.angle_gamma   90.00
#
_symmetry.space_group_name_H-M   'P 1'
#
loop_
_entity.id
_entity.type
_entity.pdbx_description
1 polymer ?
#
loop_
_entity_poly.entity_id
_entity_poly.type
_entity_poly.pdbx_seq_one_letter_code
_entity_poly.pdbx_strand_id
1 'polypeptide(L)' 'FMISEIRRGFEIGFLIVLPFLVIDLIVATVTMAMGMMMLPPTVVSLPFKILFFVLIDGWNLLVGSLVRSFT' A
#
# COMPACT_ATOMS: atom_id res chain seq x y z
N PHE A 1 -14.87 -21.71 9.27
CA PHE A 1 -15.03 -21.17 7.91
C PHE A 1 -15.04 -19.64 7.90
N MET A 2 -16.05 -18.95 8.46
CA MET A 2 -16.05 -17.47 8.46
C MET A 2 -14.81 -16.83 9.11
N ILE A 3 -14.40 -17.29 10.29
CA ILE A 3 -13.23 -16.74 10.99
C ILE A 3 -11.91 -16.98 10.22
N SER A 4 -11.79 -18.12 9.54
CA SER A 4 -10.61 -18.45 8.74
C SER A 4 -10.49 -17.59 7.49
N GLU A 5 -11.61 -17.30 6.82
CA GLU A 5 -11.64 -16.38 5.66
C GLU A 5 -11.32 -14.94 6.06
N ILE A 6 -11.86 -14.46 7.18
CA ILE A 6 -11.54 -13.12 7.69
C ILE A 6 -10.05 -12.99 7.99
N ARG A 7 -9.44 -14.00 8.63
CA ARG A 7 -7.99 -14.02 8.89
C ARG A 7 -7.19 -13.96 7.58
N ARG A 8 -7.57 -14.77 6.59
CA ARG A 8 -6.88 -14.85 5.31
C ARG A 8 -6.97 -13.53 4.53
N GLY A 9 -8.16 -12.91 4.50
CA GLY A 9 -8.36 -11.59 3.91
C GLY A 9 -7.53 -10.50 4.60
N PHE A 10 -7.42 -10.56 5.93
CA PHE A 10 -6.56 -9.64 6.69
C PHE A 10 -5.08 -9.81 6.35
N GLU A 11 -4.58 -11.04 6.27
CA GLU A 11 -3.18 -11.34 5.89
C GLU A 11 -2.86 -10.82 4.48
N ILE A 12 -3.74 -11.06 3.50
CA ILE A 12 -3.59 -10.56 2.13
C ILE A 12 -3.60 -9.02 2.12
N GLY A 13 -4.56 -8.39 2.80
CA GLY A 13 -4.65 -6.93 2.89
C GLY A 13 -3.42 -6.31 3.54
N PHE A 14 -2.92 -6.93 4.62
CA PHE A 14 -1.71 -6.47 5.31
C PHE A 14 -0.47 -6.50 4.40
N LEU A 15 -0.27 -7.61 3.67
CA LEU A 15 0.85 -7.75 2.73
C LEU A 15 0.78 -6.72 1.60
N ILE A 16 -0.42 -6.42 1.09
CA ILE A 16 -0.61 -5.42 0.05
C ILE A 16 -0.33 -4.00 0.56
N VAL A 17 -0.69 -3.68 1.81
CA VAL A 17 -0.49 -2.35 2.40
C VAL A 17 0.97 -2.07 2.78
N LEU A 18 1.76 -3.09 3.11
CA LEU A 18 3.17 -2.95 3.50
C LEU A 18 4.03 -2.06 2.58
N PRO A 19 4.10 -2.28 1.26
CA PRO A 19 4.91 -1.43 0.38
C PRO A 19 4.48 0.04 0.38
N PHE A 20 3.17 0.32 0.51
CA PHE A 20 2.66 1.69 0.60
C PHE A 20 3.06 2.38 1.90
N LEU A 21 3.11 1.62 3.00
CA LEU A 21 3.61 2.12 4.29
C LEU A 21 5.08 2.50 4.21
N VAL A 22 5.90 1.69 3.51
CA VAL A 22 7.32 2.00 3.29
C VAL A 22 7.48 3.30 2.50
N ILE A 23 6.67 3.50 1.46
CA ILE A 23 6.66 4.77 0.69
C ILE A 23 6.33 5.96 1.61
N ASP A 24 5.32 5.84 2.47
CA ASP A 24 4.96 6.90 3.41
C ASP A 24 6.10 7.25 4.37
N LEU A 25 6.76 6.24 4.94
CA LEU A 25 7.88 6.45 5.87
C LEU A 25 9.06 7.13 5.18
N ILE A 26 9.44 6.66 3.98
CA ILE A 26 10.52 7.26 3.20
C ILE A 26 10.18 8.71 2.86
N VAL A 27 9.00 8.96 2.32
CA VAL A 27 8.58 10.33 1.94
C VAL A 27 8.50 11.24 3.15
N ALA A 28 8.00 10.77 4.29
CA ALA A 28 8.00 11.52 5.54
C ALA A 28 9.42 11.90 5.98
N THR A 29 10.36 10.96 6.00
CA THR A 29 11.75 11.24 6.38
C THR A 29 12.43 12.25 5.46
N VAL A 30 12.23 12.14 4.15
CA VAL A 30 12.81 13.07 3.16
C VAL A 30 12.17 14.45 3.29
N THR A 31 10.84 14.53 3.42
CA THR A 31 10.12 15.81 3.56
C THR A 31 10.53 16.55 4.84
N MET A 32 10.66 15.82 5.95
CA MET A 32 11.16 16.37 7.22
C MET A 32 12.63 16.83 7.10
N ALA A 33 13.48 16.05 6.42
CA ALA A 33 14.88 16.42 6.19
C ALA A 33 15.05 17.69 5.32
N MET A 34 14.12 17.95 4.39
CA MET A 34 14.09 19.18 3.60
C MET A 34 13.61 20.42 4.38
N GLY A 35 13.20 20.26 5.65
CA GLY A 35 12.68 21.37 6.47
C GLY A 35 11.25 21.78 6.11
N MET A 36 10.53 20.99 5.30
CA MET A 36 9.17 21.29 4.85
C MET A 36 8.12 20.87 5.90
N MET A 37 8.09 21.55 7.04
CA MET A 37 7.18 21.20 8.16
C MET A 37 5.69 21.47 7.85
N MET A 38 5.39 22.40 6.95
CA MET A 38 4.01 22.79 6.63
C MET A 38 3.41 22.02 5.46
N LEU A 39 4.22 21.24 4.74
CA LEU A 39 3.72 20.40 3.65
C LEU A 39 3.48 18.99 4.22
N PRO A 40 2.22 18.51 4.27
CA PRO A 40 1.95 17.17 4.76
C PRO A 40 2.65 16.15 3.85
N PRO A 41 3.50 15.25 4.38
CA PRO A 41 4.21 14.25 3.57
C PRO A 41 3.27 13.37 2.75
N THR A 42 2.03 13.20 3.19
CA THR A 42 0.97 12.46 2.48
C THR A 42 0.69 13.02 1.08
N VAL A 43 0.74 14.35 0.92
CA VAL A 43 0.50 14.99 -0.40
C VAL A 43 1.59 14.60 -1.39
N VAL A 44 2.82 14.45 -0.90
CA VAL A 44 3.95 13.98 -1.69
C VAL A 44 3.86 12.48 -1.92
N SER A 45 3.48 11.69 -0.92
CA SER A 45 3.47 10.22 -1.03
C SER A 45 2.38 9.68 -1.96
N LEU A 46 1.22 10.35 -2.04
CA LEU A 46 0.09 9.94 -2.89
C LEU A 46 0.47 9.67 -4.36
N PRO A 47 1.09 10.60 -5.11
CA PRO A 47 1.48 10.33 -6.49
C PRO A 47 2.50 9.18 -6.61
N PHE A 48 3.45 9.04 -5.66
CA PHE A 48 4.39 7.92 -5.65
C PHE A 48 3.68 6.57 -5.43
N LYS A 49 2.69 6.52 -4.54
CA LYS A 49 1.88 5.32 -4.32
C LYS A 49 1.10 4.91 -5.56
N ILE A 50 0.45 5.87 -6.21
CA ILE A 50 -0.31 5.62 -7.45
C ILE A 50 0.64 5.10 -8.54
N LEU A 51 1.79 5.75 -8.72
CA LEU A 51 2.79 5.32 -9.69
C LEU A 51 3.27 3.90 -9.39
N PHE A 52 3.68 3.62 -8.15
CA PHE A 52 4.11 2.30 -7.73
C PHE A 52 3.05 1.24 -8.01
N PHE A 53 1.80 1.52 -7.64
CA PHE A 53 0.68 0.61 -7.84
C PHE A 53 0.43 0.29 -9.32
N VAL A 54 0.54 1.29 -10.20
CA VAL A 54 0.41 1.08 -11.65
C VAL A 54 1.61 0.30 -12.21
N LEU A 55 2.84 0.61 -11.75
CA LEU A 55 4.05 -0.06 -12.22
C LEU A 55 4.11 -1.55 -11.89
N ILE A 56 3.57 -1.95 -10.75
CA ILE A 56 3.52 -3.37 -10.35
C ILE A 56 2.29 -4.10 -10.90
N ASP A 57 1.49 -3.46 -11.75
CA ASP A 57 0.22 -3.99 -12.23
C ASP A 57 -0.72 -4.39 -11.06
N GLY A 58 -0.86 -3.50 -10.09
CA GLY A 58 -1.47 -3.77 -8.80
C GLY A 58 -2.95 -4.17 -8.88
N TRP A 59 -3.67 -3.79 -9.93
CA TRP A 59 -5.04 -4.24 -10.17
C TRP A 59 -5.11 -5.74 -10.45
N ASN A 60 -4.20 -6.27 -11.29
CA ASN A 60 -4.14 -7.70 -11.57
C ASN A 60 -3.69 -8.50 -10.33
N LEU A 61 -2.77 -7.95 -9.53
CA LEU A 61 -2.38 -8.56 -8.25
C LEU A 61 -3.54 -8.62 -7.26
N LEU A 62 -4.33 -7.55 -7.12
CA LEU A 62 -5.50 -7.51 -6.23
C LEU A 62 -6.59 -8.48 -6.68
N VAL A 63 -7.01 -8.38 -7.94
CA VAL A 63 -8.09 -9.22 -8.49
C VAL A 63 -7.65 -10.68 -8.52
N GLY A 64 -6.42 -10.97 -8.95
CA GLY A 64 -5.86 -12.32 -8.96
C GLY A 64 -5.79 -12.95 -7.57
N SER A 65 -5.40 -12.17 -6.54
CA SER A 65 -5.34 -12.66 -5.16
C SER A 65 -6.72 -12.97 -4.60
N LEU A 66 -7.73 -12.17 -4.94
CA LEU A 66 -9.13 -12.40 -4.54
C LEU A 66 -9.70 -13.64 -5.22
N VAL A 67 -9.55 -13.77 -6.55
CA VAL A 67 -10.09 -14.93 -7.30
C VAL A 67 -9.47 -16.24 -6.81
N ARG A 68 -8.15 -16.26 -6.55
CA ARG A 68 -7.45 -17.41 -5.96
C ARG A 68 -7.86 -17.74 -4.52
N SER A 69 -8.52 -16.83 -3.81
CA SER A 69 -9.03 -17.09 -2.45
C SER A 69 -10.35 -17.88 -2.47
N PHE A 70 -11.12 -17.80 -3.56
CA PHE A 70 -12.42 -18.47 -3.69
C PHE A 70 -12.34 -19.83 -4.40
N THR A 71 -11.24 -20.10 -5.12
CA THR A 71 -11.01 -21.37 -5.83
C THR A 71 -10.11 -22.27 -5.01
#